data_AF-A0AAD4TIB5-F1
#
_entry.id   AF-A0AAD4TIB5-F1
#
_cell.length_a   1.000
_cell.length_b   1.000
_cell.length_c   1.000
_cell.angle_alpha   90.00
_cell.angle_beta   90.00
_cell.angle_gamma   90.00
#
_symmetry.space_group_name_H-M   'P 1'
#
loop_
_entity.id
_entity.type
_entity.pdbx_description
1 polymer ?
#
loop_
_entity_poly.entity_id
_entity_poly.type
_entity_poly.pdbx_seq_one_letter_code
_entity_poly.pdbx_strand_id
1 'polypeptide(L)'
;MKIATQVNANDIVDGDGLTVYIDASGPREAPNVPMAIRGAVSRRTEARASRDYATADALQRNIADAGYRVLSGSNNQNILAKKYRIRMRGIDAPENHMPYGKEAKQELTNLVQGKCLAIGVYCEDQYGRLVGDIHCNGDFAQVPHSCQGFLPLYVS
;
A
#
# COMPACT_ATOMS: atom_id res chain seq x y z
N MET A 1 -11.46 -9.61 2.08
CA MET A 1 -11.64 -8.14 2.26
C MET A 1 -11.42 -7.46 0.92
N LYS A 2 -12.21 -6.44 0.56
CA LYS A 2 -12.00 -5.68 -0.69
C LYS A 2 -11.44 -4.30 -0.36
N ILE A 3 -10.31 -3.94 -0.93
CA ILE A 3 -9.66 -2.64 -0.76
C ILE A 3 -9.72 -1.94 -2.11
N ALA A 4 -10.43 -0.82 -2.18
CA ALA A 4 -10.42 0.02 -3.38
C ALA A 4 -9.62 1.28 -3.07
N THR A 5 -8.50 1.47 -3.75
CA THR A 5 -7.69 2.68 -3.59
C THR A 5 -7.00 3.06 -4.88
N GLN A 6 -6.71 4.34 -5.01
CA GLN A 6 -5.75 4.81 -6.00
C GLN A 6 -4.35 4.48 -5.48
N VAL A 7 -3.55 3.90 -6.35
CA VAL A 7 -2.16 3.52 -6.06
C VAL A 7 -1.27 4.32 -6.98
N ASN A 8 -0.23 4.91 -6.40
CA ASN A 8 0.76 5.64 -7.18
C ASN A 8 2.00 4.77 -7.44
N ALA A 9 2.80 5.18 -8.42
CA ALA A 9 4.10 4.60 -8.72
C ALA A 9 4.99 4.37 -7.49
N ASN A 10 4.98 5.33 -6.57
CA ASN A 10 5.78 5.30 -5.34
C ASN A 10 5.31 4.26 -4.31
N ASP A 11 4.10 3.73 -4.49
CA ASP A 11 3.51 2.76 -3.57
C ASP A 11 3.86 1.32 -4.00
N ILE A 12 4.40 1.13 -5.21
CA ILE A 12 4.96 -0.15 -5.68
C ILE A 12 6.37 -0.32 -5.13
N VAL A 13 6.54 -1.32 -4.27
CA VAL A 13 7.82 -1.61 -3.62
C VAL A 13 8.68 -2.43 -4.57
N ASP A 14 8.14 -3.55 -5.06
CA ASP A 14 8.82 -4.54 -5.91
C ASP A 14 7.84 -5.10 -6.95
N GLY A 15 8.30 -6.03 -7.80
CA GLY A 15 7.45 -6.66 -8.83
C GLY A 15 6.29 -7.52 -8.28
N ASP A 16 6.37 -7.98 -7.03
CA ASP A 16 5.38 -8.83 -6.36
C ASP A 16 4.72 -8.16 -5.13
N GLY A 17 5.28 -7.04 -4.66
CA GLY A 17 4.95 -6.38 -3.40
C GLY A 17 4.39 -4.96 -3.59
N LEU A 18 3.15 -4.77 -3.16
CA LEU A 18 2.45 -3.49 -3.21
C LEU A 18 2.24 -2.93 -1.79
N THR A 19 2.49 -1.64 -1.60
CA THR A 19 2.01 -0.92 -0.41
C THR A 19 0.71 -0.21 -0.77
N VAL A 20 -0.32 -0.31 0.07
CA VAL A 20 -1.52 0.51 -0.07
C VAL A 20 -1.81 1.27 1.21
N TYR A 21 -2.45 2.42 1.05
CA TYR A 21 -2.90 3.26 2.14
C TYR A 21 -4.42 3.22 2.19
N ILE A 22 -4.97 2.73 3.30
CA ILE A 22 -6.42 2.65 3.51
C ILE A 22 -6.80 3.73 4.51
N ASP A 23 -7.92 4.41 4.28
CA ASP A 23 -8.41 5.43 5.19
C ASP A 23 -8.74 4.82 6.57
N ALA A 24 -7.96 5.21 7.58
CA ALA A 24 -8.08 4.75 8.94
C ALA A 24 -9.27 5.39 9.68
N SER A 25 -9.96 6.36 9.07
CA SER A 25 -11.23 6.90 9.56
C SER A 25 -12.42 5.99 9.29
N GLY A 26 -12.26 4.96 8.46
CA GLY A 26 -13.30 3.99 8.17
C GLY A 26 -13.75 3.20 9.41
N PRO A 27 -15.01 2.76 9.49
CA PRO A 27 -15.60 2.14 10.69
C PRO A 27 -14.89 0.85 11.15
N ARG A 28 -14.15 0.19 10.26
CA ARG A 28 -13.35 -1.00 10.58
C ARG A 28 -12.00 -0.68 11.20
N GLU A 29 -11.39 0.43 10.80
CA GLU A 29 -10.02 0.77 11.16
C GLU A 29 -9.97 1.79 12.29
N ALA A 30 -10.93 2.72 12.33
CA ALA A 30 -11.07 3.73 13.37
C ALA A 30 -10.93 3.20 14.81
N PRO A 31 -11.54 2.05 15.20
CA PRO A 31 -11.36 1.52 16.56
C PRO A 31 -9.96 0.92 16.81
N ASN A 32 -9.24 0.54 15.75
CA ASN A 32 -7.91 -0.07 15.86
C ASN A 32 -6.78 0.97 15.83
N VAL A 33 -7.09 2.25 15.56
CA VAL A 33 -6.11 3.34 15.59
C VAL A 33 -5.82 3.75 17.04
N PRO A 34 -4.56 3.65 17.51
CA PRO A 34 -4.21 4.06 18.86
C PRO A 34 -4.42 5.56 19.07
N MET A 35 -4.93 5.96 20.23
CA MET A 35 -5.15 7.37 20.58
C MET A 35 -3.89 8.22 20.47
N ALA A 36 -2.71 7.64 20.74
CA ALA A 36 -1.43 8.30 20.57
C ALA A 36 -1.21 8.81 19.13
N ILE A 37 -1.64 8.05 18.12
CA ILE A 37 -1.51 8.44 16.71
C ILE A 37 -2.48 9.56 16.36
N ARG A 38 -3.75 9.46 16.82
CA ARG A 38 -4.74 10.53 16.64
C ARG A 38 -4.24 11.85 17.24
N GLY A 39 -3.70 11.80 18.47
CA GLY A 39 -3.08 12.94 19.12
C GLY A 39 -1.85 13.47 18.38
N ALA A 40 -0.99 12.58 17.85
CA ALA A 40 0.18 12.98 17.07
C ALA A 40 -0.20 13.72 15.77
N VAL A 41 -1.28 13.32 15.10
CA VAL A 41 -1.80 14.02 13.90
C VAL A 41 -2.27 15.43 14.25
N SER A 42 -3.01 15.59 15.35
CA SER A 42 -3.42 16.92 15.84
C SER A 42 -2.22 17.79 16.17
N ARG A 43 -1.27 17.27 16.97
CA ARG A 43 -0.04 17.99 17.34
C ARG A 43 0.81 18.37 16.13
N ARG A 44 0.87 17.52 15.10
CA ARG A 44 1.57 17.84 13.84
C ARG A 44 0.89 19.00 13.12
N THR A 45 -0.44 19.04 13.13
CA THR A 45 -1.22 20.11 12.52
C THR A 45 -0.98 21.43 13.25
N GLU A 46 -0.98 21.41 14.58
CA GLU A 46 -0.62 22.55 15.44
C GLU A 46 0.82 23.01 15.21
N ALA A 47 1.79 22.09 15.20
CA ALA A 47 3.20 22.42 14.95
C ALA A 47 3.41 23.09 13.58
N ARG A 48 2.73 22.60 12.54
CA ARG A 48 2.73 23.25 11.22
C ARG A 48 2.10 24.64 11.25
N ALA A 49 1.01 24.83 11.99
CA ALA A 49 0.39 26.14 12.16
C ALA A 49 1.32 27.13 12.89
N SER A 50 2.09 26.64 13.86
CA SER A 50 3.13 27.39 14.57
C SER A 50 4.45 27.53 13.80
N ARG A 51 4.55 27.04 12.55
CA ARG A 51 5.78 26.99 11.73
C ARG A 51 6.94 26.21 12.38
N ASP A 52 6.63 25.36 13.36
CA ASP A 52 7.59 24.44 13.97
C ASP A 52 7.67 23.16 13.14
N TYR A 53 8.45 23.21 12.07
CA TYR A 53 8.64 22.08 11.16
C TYR A 53 9.42 20.94 11.82
N ALA A 54 10.36 21.23 12.73
CA ALA A 54 11.16 20.20 13.38
C ALA A 54 10.28 19.24 14.20
N THR A 55 9.37 19.78 15.00
CA THR A 55 8.40 18.99 15.76
C THR A 55 7.42 18.27 14.83
N ALA A 56 6.96 18.93 13.76
CA ALA A 56 6.06 18.32 12.79
C ALA A 56 6.70 17.11 12.07
N ASP A 57 7.97 17.19 11.70
CA ASP A 57 8.74 16.11 11.05
C ASP A 57 9.04 14.95 12.00
N ALA A 58 9.32 15.24 13.28
CA ALA A 58 9.46 14.21 14.31
C ALA A 58 8.14 13.45 14.53
N LEU A 59 7.02 14.17 14.64
CA LEU A 59 5.70 13.56 14.76
C LEU A 59 5.33 12.76 13.52
N GLN A 60 5.66 13.26 12.32
CA GLN A 60 5.44 12.52 11.08
C GLN A 60 6.24 11.21 11.03
N ARG A 61 7.50 11.22 11.49
CA ARG A 61 8.30 9.99 11.61
C ARG A 61 7.67 9.00 12.58
N ASN A 62 7.20 9.45 13.74
CA ASN A 62 6.51 8.58 14.71
C ASN A 62 5.23 7.96 14.13
N ILE A 63 4.45 8.75 13.37
CA ILE A 63 3.23 8.25 12.70
C ILE A 63 3.61 7.20 11.63
N ALA A 64 4.67 7.46 10.86
CA ALA A 64 5.17 6.54 9.83
C ALA A 64 5.74 5.24 10.41
N ASP A 65 6.47 5.32 11.52
CA ASP A 65 7.00 4.16 12.26
C ASP A 65 5.88 3.26 12.78
N ALA A 66 4.80 3.86 13.27
CA ALA A 66 3.59 3.15 13.66
C ALA A 66 2.78 2.57 12.48
N GLY A 67 3.25 2.73 11.23
CA GLY A 67 2.57 2.20 10.05
C GLY A 67 1.39 3.04 9.58
N TYR A 68 1.31 4.32 9.95
CA TYR A 68 0.28 5.24 9.48
C TYR A 68 0.90 6.35 8.63
N ARG A 69 0.10 6.97 7.77
CA ARG A 69 0.51 8.08 6.93
C ARG A 69 -0.59 9.12 6.90
N VAL A 70 -0.23 10.38 7.10
CA VAL A 70 -1.17 11.48 6.96
C VAL A 70 -1.16 11.96 5.51
N LEU A 71 -2.28 11.78 4.84
CA LEU A 71 -2.53 12.26 3.49
C LEU A 71 -3.29 13.58 3.57
N SER A 72 -2.94 14.53 2.70
CA SER A 72 -3.71 15.77 2.55
C SER A 72 -4.90 15.50 1.63
N GLY A 73 -6.12 15.48 2.18
CA GLY A 73 -7.34 15.33 1.40
C GLY A 73 -7.76 16.62 0.69
N SER A 74 -8.72 16.51 -0.23
CA SER A 74 -9.19 17.62 -1.09
C SER A 74 -9.85 18.80 -0.36
N ASN A 75 -10.11 18.69 0.96
CA ASN A 75 -10.78 19.71 1.78
C ASN A 75 -9.86 20.31 2.85
N ASN A 76 -8.55 20.33 2.64
CA ASN A 76 -7.56 20.76 3.65
C ASN A 76 -7.60 19.93 4.95
N GLN A 77 -8.28 18.77 4.91
CA GLN A 77 -8.37 17.83 6.01
C GLN A 77 -7.24 16.82 5.90
N ASN A 78 -6.57 16.60 7.03
CA ASN A 78 -5.58 15.54 7.18
C ASN A 78 -6.31 14.20 7.31
N ILE A 79 -6.22 13.37 6.28
CA ILE A 79 -6.76 12.00 6.30
C ILE A 79 -5.67 11.09 6.86
N LEU A 80 -5.98 10.40 7.96
CA LEU A 80 -5.09 9.38 8.50
C LEU A 80 -5.31 8.10 7.70
N ALA A 81 -4.29 7.63 6.99
CA ALA A 81 -4.33 6.38 6.27
C ALA A 81 -3.41 5.35 6.93
N LYS A 82 -3.86 4.11 7.05
CA LYS A 82 -3.04 3.00 7.53
C LYS A 82 -2.32 2.34 6.36
N LYS A 83 -1.04 2.07 6.55
CA LYS A 83 -0.19 1.38 5.59
C LYS A 83 -0.44 -0.12 5.67
N TYR A 84 -0.76 -0.71 4.54
CA TYR A 84 -0.87 -2.15 4.36
C TYR A 84 0.11 -2.62 3.31
N ARG A 85 0.82 -3.70 3.61
CA ARG A 85 1.71 -4.37 2.63
C ARG A 85 0.97 -5.57 2.08
N ILE A 86 0.81 -5.59 0.77
CA ILE A 86 0.06 -6.58 0.04
C ILE A 86 1.02 -7.37 -0.85
N ARG A 87 0.95 -8.70 -0.77
CA ARG A 87 1.63 -9.61 -1.69
C ARG A 87 0.64 -10.14 -2.71
N MET A 88 0.95 -9.97 -3.98
CA MET A 88 0.10 -10.41 -5.08
C MET A 88 0.23 -11.92 -5.25
N ARG A 89 -0.89 -12.65 -5.22
CA ARG A 89 -0.89 -14.11 -5.34
C ARG A 89 -0.88 -14.54 -6.80
N GLY A 90 0.24 -15.06 -7.31
CA GLY A 90 0.35 -15.56 -8.69
C GLY A 90 1.18 -14.66 -9.62
N ILE A 91 1.72 -13.57 -9.09
CA ILE A 91 2.83 -12.84 -9.71
C ILE A 91 4.09 -13.28 -8.97
N ASP A 92 4.86 -14.16 -9.60
CA ASP A 92 6.23 -14.49 -9.17
C ASP A 92 7.17 -13.60 -9.98
N ALA A 93 7.26 -12.33 -9.58
CA ALA A 93 8.09 -11.38 -10.29
C ALA A 93 9.56 -11.59 -9.92
N PRO A 94 10.49 -11.45 -10.90
CA PRO A 94 11.91 -11.43 -10.61
C PRO A 94 12.19 -10.30 -9.61
N GLU A 95 12.91 -10.61 -8.53
CA GLU A 95 13.29 -9.62 -7.53
C GLU A 95 14.03 -8.46 -8.18
N ASN A 96 14.02 -7.29 -7.54
CA ASN A 96 14.66 -6.07 -8.06
C ASN A 96 16.17 -6.23 -8.33
N HIS A 97 16.78 -7.30 -7.80
CA HIS A 97 18.18 -7.69 -7.98
C HIS A 97 18.43 -8.61 -9.19
N MET A 98 17.38 -9.17 -9.80
CA MET A 98 17.47 -9.96 -11.03
C MET A 98 17.49 -9.07 -12.28
N PRO A 99 18.10 -9.54 -13.40
CA PRO A 99 17.92 -8.88 -14.69
C PRO A 99 16.41 -8.85 -15.02
N TYR A 100 15.91 -7.74 -15.57
CA TYR A 100 14.49 -7.45 -15.86
C TYR A 100 13.59 -7.05 -14.68
N GLY A 101 14.03 -7.14 -13.42
CA GLY A 101 13.21 -6.73 -12.26
C GLY A 101 12.81 -5.24 -12.27
N LYS A 102 13.72 -4.37 -12.74
CA LYS A 102 13.47 -2.92 -12.87
C LYS A 102 12.47 -2.60 -13.98
N GLU A 103 12.57 -3.28 -15.13
CA GLU A 103 11.66 -3.10 -16.26
C GLU A 103 10.25 -3.59 -15.91
N ALA A 104 10.13 -4.77 -15.29
CA ALA A 104 8.85 -5.28 -14.81
C ALA A 104 8.17 -4.32 -13.81
N LYS A 105 8.96 -3.73 -12.90
CA LYS A 105 8.47 -2.71 -11.97
C LYS A 105 7.96 -1.46 -12.71
N GLN A 106 8.69 -0.97 -13.71
CA GLN A 106 8.30 0.22 -14.48
C GLN A 106 7.03 -0.02 -15.30
N GLU A 107 6.90 -1.17 -15.95
CA GLU A 107 5.70 -1.53 -16.70
C GLU A 107 4.47 -1.63 -15.78
N LEU A 108 4.59 -2.33 -14.65
CA LEU A 108 3.52 -2.39 -13.66
C LEU A 108 3.17 -1.00 -13.14
N THR A 109 4.18 -0.17 -12.89
CA THR A 109 4.01 1.22 -12.47
C THR A 109 3.19 2.02 -13.47
N ASN A 110 3.55 2.00 -14.75
CA ASN A 110 2.82 2.69 -15.80
C ASN A 110 1.38 2.15 -15.95
N LEU A 111 1.17 0.84 -15.74
CA LEU A 111 -0.15 0.23 -15.83
C LEU A 111 -1.09 0.65 -14.69
N VAL A 112 -0.58 0.79 -13.47
CA VAL A 112 -1.41 1.12 -12.29
C VAL A 112 -1.47 2.61 -11.98
N GLN A 113 -0.47 3.40 -12.39
CA GLN A 113 -0.40 4.83 -12.11
C GLN A 113 -1.63 5.54 -12.70
N GLY A 114 -2.36 6.25 -11.84
CA GLY A 114 -3.55 7.01 -12.24
C GLY A 114 -4.82 6.17 -12.39
N LYS A 115 -4.78 4.86 -12.10
CA LYS A 115 -5.97 3.98 -12.11
C LYS A 115 -6.42 3.62 -10.70
N CYS A 116 -7.70 3.26 -10.57
CA CYS A 116 -8.25 2.70 -9.35
C CYS A 116 -8.00 1.18 -9.30
N LEU A 117 -7.30 0.73 -8.26
CA LEU A 117 -7.07 -0.69 -7.99
C LEU A 117 -8.08 -1.20 -6.98
N ALA A 118 -8.68 -2.36 -7.27
CA ALA A 118 -9.50 -3.12 -6.36
C ALA A 118 -8.75 -4.39 -5.95
N ILE A 119 -8.46 -4.55 -4.67
CA ILE A 119 -7.66 -5.65 -4.14
C ILE A 119 -8.53 -6.58 -3.31
N GLY A 120 -8.62 -7.84 -3.75
CA GLY A 120 -9.28 -8.92 -3.04
C GLY A 120 -8.32 -9.62 -2.10
N VAL A 121 -8.31 -9.24 -0.83
CA VAL A 121 -7.51 -9.88 0.21
C VAL A 121 -8.16 -11.17 0.69
N TYR A 122 -7.42 -12.27 0.66
CA TYR A 122 -7.84 -13.59 1.14
C TYR A 122 -7.41 -13.81 2.58
N CYS A 123 -6.11 -13.73 2.84
CA CYS A 123 -5.50 -14.07 4.12
C CYS A 123 -4.43 -13.06 4.50
N GLU A 124 -4.21 -12.89 5.79
CA GLU A 124 -3.04 -12.21 6.32
C GLU A 124 -1.97 -13.25 6.67
N ASP A 125 -0.76 -13.03 6.19
CA ASP A 125 0.41 -13.85 6.48
C ASP A 125 0.95 -13.53 7.88
N GLN A 126 1.74 -14.44 8.47
CA GLN A 126 2.27 -14.30 9.85
C GLN A 126 3.13 -13.03 10.08
N TYR A 127 3.58 -12.38 9.01
CA TYR A 127 4.31 -11.12 9.04
C TYR A 127 3.40 -9.87 8.93
N GLY A 128 2.08 -10.03 9.02
CA GLY A 128 1.11 -8.93 8.86
C GLY A 128 0.96 -8.44 7.42
N ARG A 129 1.33 -9.27 6.43
CA ARG A 129 1.20 -8.96 5.00
C ARG A 129 -0.13 -9.53 4.50
N LEU A 130 -0.90 -8.71 3.79
CA LEU A 130 -2.15 -9.18 3.19
C LEU A 130 -1.84 -9.88 1.87
N VAL A 131 -2.31 -11.12 1.70
CA VAL A 131 -2.19 -11.86 0.44
C VAL A 131 -3.50 -11.70 -0.31
N GLY A 132 -3.41 -11.20 -1.54
CA GLY A 132 -4.59 -10.83 -2.31
C GLY A 132 -4.37 -10.81 -3.81
N ASP A 133 -5.47 -10.81 -4.55
CA ASP A 133 -5.48 -10.58 -5.99
C ASP A 133 -5.77 -9.09 -6.27
N ILE A 134 -5.17 -8.54 -7.33
CA ILE A 134 -5.34 -7.12 -7.72
C ILE A 134 -6.10 -7.01 -9.03
N HIS A 135 -7.14 -6.17 -9.04
CA HIS A 135 -7.97 -5.87 -10.19
C HIS A 135 -7.81 -4.41 -10.60
N CYS A 136 -7.49 -4.15 -11.87
CA CYS A 136 -7.38 -2.82 -12.44
C CYS A 136 -8.64 -2.51 -13.25
N ASN A 137 -9.55 -1.68 -12.73
CA ASN A 137 -10.69 -1.15 -13.51
C ASN A 137 -11.55 -2.19 -14.27
N GLY A 138 -11.65 -3.43 -13.76
CA GLY A 138 -12.40 -4.53 -14.39
C GLY A 138 -11.55 -5.47 -15.27
N ASP A 139 -10.34 -5.05 -15.66
CA ASP A 139 -9.36 -5.90 -16.31
C ASP A 139 -8.47 -6.59 -15.27
N PHE A 140 -8.34 -7.91 -15.39
CA PHE A 140 -7.44 -8.69 -14.55
C PHE A 140 -6.00 -8.25 -14.81
N ALA A 141 -5.36 -7.61 -13.82
CA ALA A 141 -3.94 -7.26 -13.89
C ALA A 141 -3.04 -8.50 -13.72
N GLN A 142 -3.62 -9.62 -13.29
CA GLN A 142 -2.96 -10.90 -13.18
C GLN A 142 -3.34 -11.77 -14.37
N VAL A 143 -2.34 -12.19 -15.14
CA VAL A 143 -2.50 -13.30 -16.07
C VAL A 143 -2.99 -14.50 -15.25
N PRO A 144 -4.11 -15.16 -15.61
CA PRO A 144 -4.63 -16.28 -14.84
C PRO A 144 -3.65 -17.45 -14.94
N HIS A 145 -2.70 -17.52 -14.02
CA HIS A 145 -2.07 -18.79 -13.68
C HIS A 145 -3.07 -19.49 -12.77
N SER A 146 -3.96 -20.25 -13.41
CA SER A 146 -4.88 -21.15 -12.77
C SER A 146 -4.13 -21.98 -11.72
N CYS A 147 -4.70 -22.07 -10.52
CA CYS A 147 -4.30 -23.04 -9.52
C CYS A 147 -4.56 -24.46 -10.07
N GLN A 148 -3.59 -25.00 -10.81
CA GLN A 148 -3.47 -26.43 -11.05
C GLN A 148 -2.00 -26.75 -11.30
N GLY A 149 -1.38 -27.42 -10.33
CA GLY A 149 -0.09 -28.07 -10.52
C GLY A 149 1.11 -27.16 -10.33
N PHE A 150 1.68 -27.24 -9.14
CA PHE A 150 3.08 -26.98 -8.88
C PHE A 150 3.96 -27.79 -9.86
N LEU A 151 4.79 -27.13 -10.67
CA LEU A 151 6.13 -27.54 -11.12
C LEU A 151 6.69 -26.45 -12.05
N PRO A 152 7.69 -25.65 -11.63
CA PRO A 152 8.43 -24.83 -12.58
C PRO A 152 9.30 -25.76 -13.43
N LEU A 153 8.91 -25.92 -14.70
CA LEU A 153 9.84 -26.40 -15.73
C LEU A 153 10.87 -25.29 -15.94
N TYR A 154 12.11 -25.55 -15.52
CA TYR A 154 13.28 -24.98 -16.17
C TYR A 154 13.16 -25.28 -17.67
N VAL A 155 13.13 -24.26 -18.51
CA VAL A 155 13.32 -24.43 -19.95
C VAL A 155 14.82 -24.47 -20.22
N SER A 156 15.21 -25.52 -20.94
CA SER A 156 16.55 -26.00 -21.31
C SER A 156 17.54 -24.98 -21.83
#